data_AF-A0A5M5BZ91-F1
#
_entry.id   AF-A0A5M5BZ91-F1
#
_cell.length_a   1.000
_cell.length_b   1.000
_cell.length_c   1.000
_cell.angle_alpha   90.00
_cell.angle_beta   90.00
_cell.angle_gamma   90.00
#
_symmetry.space_group_name_H-M   'P 1'
#
loop_
_entity.id
_entity.type
_entity.pdbx_description
1 polymer ?
#
loop_
_entity_poly.entity_id
_entity_poly.type
_entity_poly.pdbx_seq_one_letter_code
_entity_poly.pdbx_strand_id
1 'polypeptide(L)'
;MQKRILLSLLLGVIFSISIFSQNLKVEKITLPDSELTNLYKIDSGVYRSEQPSHEDFKALEKYGIGEALNLRNRHSDDDEAAGTNVKLHRVKTKAHSINEEQLIEA
;
A
#
# COMPACT_ATOMS: atom_id res chain seq x y z
N MET A 1 -12.31 46.71 -10.17
CA MET A 1 -11.86 45.71 -11.17
C MET A 1 -10.87 44.71 -10.57
N GLN A 2 -9.78 45.18 -9.93
CA GLN A 2 -8.77 44.31 -9.29
C GLN A 2 -9.31 43.26 -8.30
N LYS A 3 -10.23 43.62 -7.39
CA LYS A 3 -10.78 42.66 -6.41
C LYS A 3 -11.54 41.49 -7.03
N ARG A 4 -12.20 41.69 -8.17
CA ARG A 4 -12.91 40.62 -8.91
C ARG A 4 -11.91 39.70 -9.62
N ILE A 5 -10.86 40.28 -10.20
CA ILE A 5 -9.76 39.52 -10.83
C ILE A 5 -9.03 38.66 -9.78
N LEU A 6 -8.74 39.22 -8.60
CA LEU A 6 -8.08 38.52 -7.51
C LEU A 6 -8.94 37.34 -6.98
N LEU A 7 -10.25 37.56 -6.85
CA LEU A 7 -11.20 36.53 -6.41
C LEU A 7 -11.31 35.39 -7.44
N SER A 8 -11.35 35.71 -8.73
CA SER A 8 -11.35 34.71 -9.80
C SER A 8 -10.07 33.88 -9.85
N LEU A 9 -8.90 34.51 -9.62
CA LEU A 9 -7.62 33.82 -9.49
C LEU A 9 -7.60 32.87 -8.29
N LEU A 10 -8.07 33.33 -7.13
CA LEU A 10 -8.14 32.52 -5.92
C LEU A 10 -9.06 31.29 -6.12
N LEU A 11 -10.24 31.49 -6.72
CA LEU A 11 -11.16 30.40 -7.03
C LEU A 11 -10.57 29.40 -8.04
N GLY A 12 -9.84 29.89 -9.05
CA GLY A 12 -9.12 29.03 -10.00
C GLY A 12 -8.06 28.17 -9.33
N VAL A 13 -7.28 28.74 -8.40
CA VAL A 13 -6.26 28.00 -7.63
C VAL A 13 -6.91 26.94 -6.75
N ILE A 14 -7.98 27.27 -6.02
CA ILE A 14 -8.70 26.31 -5.16
C ILE A 14 -9.26 25.16 -6.01
N PHE A 15 -9.87 25.45 -7.16
CA PHE A 15 -10.41 24.44 -8.06
C PHE A 15 -9.33 23.51 -8.63
N SER A 16 -8.14 24.06 -8.95
CA SER A 16 -6.99 23.30 -9.43
C SER A 16 -6.47 22.30 -8.39
N ILE A 17 -6.37 22.74 -7.12
CA ILE A 17 -5.94 21.90 -5.99
C ILE A 17 -6.95 20.78 -5.74
N SER A 18 -8.26 21.08 -5.81
CA SER A 18 -9.32 20.08 -5.64
C SER A 18 -9.32 19.01 -6.73
N ILE A 19 -8.93 19.33 -7.98
CA ILE A 19 -8.79 18.33 -9.06
C ILE A 19 -7.54 17.48 -8.85
N PHE A 20 -6.42 18.08 -8.44
CA PHE A 20 -5.18 17.35 -8.18
C PHE A 20 -5.34 16.34 -7.03
N SER A 21 -6.01 16.73 -5.95
CA SER A 21 -6.23 15.89 -4.76
C SER A 21 -7.17 14.70 -4.99
N GLN A 22 -7.90 14.64 -6.12
CA GLN A 22 -8.86 13.56 -6.39
C GLN A 22 -8.24 12.35 -7.12
N ASN A 23 -6.96 12.39 -7.49
CA ASN A 23 -6.31 11.31 -8.24
C ASN A 23 -5.68 10.21 -7.35
N LEU A 24 -6.36 9.76 -6.31
CA LEU A 24 -6.01 8.48 -5.66
C LEU A 24 -6.48 7.32 -6.55
N LYS A 25 -5.77 7.10 -7.65
CA LYS A 25 -5.93 5.88 -8.44
C LYS A 25 -5.09 4.78 -7.80
N VAL A 26 -5.77 3.84 -7.16
CA VAL A 26 -5.16 2.57 -6.79
C VAL A 26 -4.77 1.84 -8.08
N GLU A 27 -3.49 1.54 -8.26
CA GLU A 27 -2.97 0.89 -9.45
C GLU A 27 -2.88 -0.62 -9.20
N LYS A 28 -3.57 -1.43 -10.00
CA LYS A 28 -3.44 -2.90 -9.94
C LYS A 28 -2.12 -3.31 -10.61
N ILE A 29 -1.35 -4.15 -9.93
CA ILE A 29 -0.08 -4.68 -10.43
C ILE A 29 -0.25 -6.16 -10.74
N THR A 30 0.35 -6.60 -11.85
CA THR A 30 0.52 -8.01 -12.18
C THR A 30 2.01 -8.27 -12.37
N LEU A 31 2.55 -9.27 -11.68
CA LEU A 31 3.95 -9.66 -11.81
C LEU A 31 4.03 -10.88 -12.76
N PRO A 32 4.99 -10.92 -13.70
CA PRO A 32 5.07 -11.98 -14.71
C PRO A 32 5.40 -13.37 -14.15
N ASP A 33 6.04 -13.42 -12.97
CA ASP A 33 6.51 -14.65 -12.33
C ASP A 33 5.70 -14.97 -11.04
N SER A 34 4.44 -14.54 -10.97
CA SER A 34 3.61 -14.61 -9.75
C SER A 34 2.15 -14.87 -10.09
N GLU A 35 1.49 -15.65 -9.24
CA GLU A 35 0.04 -15.89 -9.32
C GLU A 35 -0.75 -14.94 -8.41
N LEU A 36 -0.09 -13.94 -7.81
CA LEU A 36 -0.69 -12.99 -6.90
C LEU A 36 -1.67 -12.06 -7.64
N THR A 37 -2.96 -12.21 -7.36
CA THR A 37 -4.04 -11.54 -8.11
C THR A 37 -4.53 -10.24 -7.48
N ASN A 38 -4.29 -10.07 -6.16
CA ASN A 38 -4.78 -8.96 -5.35
C ASN A 38 -3.66 -7.96 -4.97
N LEU A 39 -2.68 -7.74 -5.85
CA LEU A 39 -1.59 -6.78 -5.64
C LEU A 39 -1.94 -5.40 -6.19
N TYR A 40 -1.83 -4.38 -5.34
CA TYR A 40 -2.14 -3.00 -5.68
C TYR A 40 -1.12 -2.04 -5.09
N LYS A 41 -0.77 -0.99 -5.83
CA LYS A 41 -0.08 0.19 -5.31
C LYS A 41 -1.10 1.15 -4.74
N ILE A 42 -1.00 1.43 -3.44
CA ILE A 42 -1.90 2.35 -2.74
C ILE A 42 -1.29 3.73 -2.53
N ASP A 43 0.04 3.81 -2.46
CA ASP A 43 0.80 5.06 -2.40
C ASP A 43 2.23 4.87 -2.97
N SER A 44 3.02 5.94 -3.01
CA SER A 44 4.44 5.90 -3.30
C SER A 44 5.17 5.03 -2.28
N GLY A 45 5.64 3.86 -2.73
CA GLY A 45 6.34 2.89 -1.89
C GLY A 45 5.43 2.04 -0.98
N VAL A 46 4.11 2.20 -1.07
CA VAL A 46 3.16 1.42 -0.25
C VAL A 46 2.27 0.57 -1.14
N TYR A 47 2.23 -0.72 -0.83
CA TYR A 47 1.54 -1.74 -1.59
C TYR A 47 0.63 -2.56 -0.68
N ARG A 48 -0.44 -3.10 -1.25
CA ARG A 48 -1.37 -4.02 -0.59
C ARG A 48 -1.51 -5.26 -1.44
N SER A 49 -1.37 -6.43 -0.82
CA SER A 49 -1.57 -7.72 -1.48
C SER A 49 -2.58 -8.61 -0.74
N GLU A 50 -2.92 -9.74 -1.35
CA GLU A 50 -3.34 -10.94 -0.60
C GLU A 50 -2.11 -11.67 -0.02
N GLN A 51 -2.32 -12.86 0.54
CA GLN A 51 -1.26 -13.68 1.12
C GLN A 51 -0.32 -14.17 0.00
N PRO A 52 0.96 -13.78 -0.01
CA PRO A 52 1.89 -14.28 -1.01
C PRO A 52 2.27 -15.72 -0.71
N SER A 53 2.44 -16.52 -1.77
CA SER A 53 3.11 -17.82 -1.69
C SER A 53 4.64 -17.67 -1.70
N HIS A 54 5.34 -18.79 -1.62
CA HIS A 54 6.80 -18.82 -1.68
C HIS A 54 7.37 -18.25 -2.99
N GLU A 55 6.77 -18.59 -4.13
CA GLU A 55 7.22 -18.03 -5.42
C GLU A 55 6.83 -16.56 -5.56
N ASP A 56 5.69 -16.15 -4.99
CA ASP A 56 5.28 -14.74 -5.01
C ASP A 56 6.25 -13.85 -4.23
N PHE A 57 6.79 -14.31 -3.09
CA PHE A 57 7.81 -13.55 -2.36
C PHE A 57 9.08 -13.31 -3.18
N LYS A 58 9.53 -14.27 -3.98
CA LYS A 58 10.66 -14.09 -4.90
C LYS A 58 10.34 -13.07 -6.00
N ALA A 59 9.13 -13.14 -6.55
CA ALA A 59 8.68 -12.17 -7.56
C ALA A 59 8.55 -10.74 -6.98
N LEU A 60 8.06 -10.62 -5.74
CA LEU A 60 7.95 -9.35 -5.02
C LEU A 60 9.33 -8.76 -4.71
N GLU A 61 10.30 -9.56 -4.27
CA GLU A 61 11.69 -9.12 -4.06
C GLU A 61 12.31 -8.61 -5.37
N LYS A 62 12.17 -9.37 -6.47
CA LYS A 62 12.64 -8.97 -7.81
C LYS A 62 11.97 -7.69 -8.31
N TYR A 63 10.70 -7.47 -7.95
CA TYR A 63 9.97 -6.24 -8.25
C TYR A 63 10.49 -5.04 -7.44
N GLY A 64 11.19 -5.29 -6.32
CA GLY A 64 11.79 -4.26 -5.46
C GLY A 64 11.11 -4.11 -4.10
N ILE A 65 10.23 -5.04 -3.69
CA ILE A 65 9.67 -5.05 -2.34
C ILE A 65 10.74 -5.58 -1.38
N GLY A 66 11.19 -4.73 -0.46
CA GLY A 66 12.19 -5.10 0.55
C GLY A 66 11.61 -5.46 1.91
N GLU A 67 10.35 -5.09 2.19
CA GLU A 67 9.71 -5.28 3.50
C GLU A 67 8.25 -5.71 3.33
N ALA A 68 7.76 -6.59 4.19
CA ALA A 68 6.39 -7.07 4.19
C ALA A 68 5.78 -7.03 5.60
N LEU A 69 4.59 -6.44 5.72
CA LEU A 69 3.83 -6.37 6.97
C LEU A 69 2.68 -7.40 6.94
N ASN A 70 2.77 -8.38 7.83
CA ASN A 70 1.77 -9.42 8.01
C ASN A 70 0.83 -9.08 9.19
N LEU A 71 -0.47 -9.01 8.92
CA LEU A 71 -1.50 -8.74 9.92
C LEU A 71 -2.19 -10.00 10.49
N ARG A 72 -1.80 -11.20 10.05
CA ARG A 72 -2.40 -12.49 10.44
C ARG A 72 -2.08 -12.84 11.90
N ASN A 73 -3.13 -13.11 12.67
CA ASN A 73 -2.99 -13.54 14.07
C ASN A 73 -2.19 -14.84 14.23
N ARG A 74 -2.45 -15.85 13.37
CA ARG A 74 -1.97 -17.24 13.59
C ARG A 74 -0.80 -17.67 12.71
N HIS A 75 -0.65 -17.14 11.51
CA HIS A 75 0.38 -17.56 10.55
C HIS A 75 1.41 -16.44 10.31
N SER A 76 2.71 -16.74 10.41
CA SER A 76 3.78 -15.86 9.89
C SER A 76 4.00 -16.13 8.40
N ASP A 77 4.82 -15.30 7.77
CA ASP A 77 5.27 -15.50 6.38
C ASP A 77 6.70 -16.10 6.33
N ASP A 78 7.19 -16.66 7.45
CA ASP A 78 8.60 -17.06 7.60
C ASP A 78 8.98 -18.16 6.60
N ASP A 79 8.08 -19.13 6.39
CA ASP A 79 8.30 -20.25 5.46
C ASP A 79 8.10 -19.79 4.00
N GLU A 80 7.11 -18.93 3.76
CA GLU A 80 6.83 -18.39 2.43
C GLU A 80 7.97 -17.49 1.95
N ALA A 81 8.48 -16.58 2.78
CA ALA A 81 9.56 -15.67 2.39
C ALA A 81 10.96 -16.30 2.47
N ALA A 82 11.08 -17.56 2.89
CA ALA A 82 12.37 -18.25 2.99
C ALA A 82 13.15 -18.16 1.66
N GLY A 83 14.45 -17.84 1.74
CA GLY A 83 15.29 -17.69 0.54
C GLY A 83 15.18 -16.35 -0.17
N THR A 84 14.41 -15.40 0.37
CA THR A 84 14.44 -13.97 -0.01
C THR A 84 15.14 -13.13 1.07
N ASN A 85 15.45 -11.88 0.75
CA ASN A 85 15.95 -10.89 1.71
C ASN A 85 14.83 -9.95 2.21
N VAL A 86 13.56 -10.30 1.95
CA VAL A 86 12.43 -9.48 2.39
C VAL A 86 12.35 -9.48 3.91
N LYS A 87 12.41 -8.29 4.51
CA LYS A 87 12.26 -8.12 5.94
C LYS A 87 10.79 -8.29 6.34
N LEU A 88 10.53 -9.28 7.19
CA LEU A 88 9.19 -9.56 7.68
C LEU A 88 8.88 -8.80 8.97
N HIS A 89 7.74 -8.11 8.96
CA HIS A 89 7.13 -7.52 10.14
C HIS A 89 5.80 -8.22 10.39
N ARG A 90 5.45 -8.41 11.65
CA ARG A 90 4.20 -9.07 11.99
C ARG A 90 3.51 -8.41 13.16
N VAL A 91 2.29 -7.94 12.90
CA VAL A 91 1.40 -7.39 13.92
C VAL A 91 0.22 -8.36 14.03
N LYS A 92 0.15 -9.07 15.15
CA LYS A 92 -0.89 -10.09 15.36
C LYS A 92 -2.23 -9.42 15.62
N THR A 93 -3.03 -9.24 14.57
CA THR A 93 -4.36 -8.62 14.68
C THR A 93 -5.49 -9.64 14.63
N LYS A 94 -6.56 -9.40 15.38
CA LYS A 94 -7.85 -10.05 15.16
C LYS A 94 -8.73 -9.07 14.40
N ALA A 95 -9.10 -9.40 13.15
CA ALA A 95 -9.89 -8.50 12.30
C ALA A 95 -11.19 -8.01 12.98
N HIS A 96 -11.80 -8.83 13.83
CA HIS A 96 -13.04 -8.50 14.55
C HIS A 96 -12.81 -7.73 15.88
N SER A 97 -11.57 -7.42 16.26
CA SER A 97 -11.22 -6.87 17.57
C SER A 97 -9.92 -6.05 17.55
N ILE A 98 -9.61 -5.42 16.42
CA ILE A 98 -8.45 -4.52 16.31
C ILE A 98 -8.76 -3.22 17.09
N ASN A 99 -7.80 -2.72 17.84
CA ASN A 99 -7.91 -1.46 18.57
C ASN A 99 -6.85 -0.44 18.12
N GLU A 100 -6.97 0.80 18.57
CA GLU A 100 -6.11 1.91 18.13
C GLU A 100 -4.65 1.71 18.57
N GLU A 101 -4.40 1.15 19.75
CA GLU A 101 -3.02 0.88 20.20
C GLU A 101 -2.31 -0.10 19.27
N GLN A 102 -3.00 -1.17 18.84
CA GLN A 102 -2.48 -2.14 17.87
C GLN A 102 -2.25 -1.54 16.47
N LEU A 103 -2.98 -0.49 16.11
CA LEU A 103 -2.80 0.24 14.85
C LEU A 103 -1.57 1.15 14.90
N ILE A 104 -1.23 1.71 16.06
CA ILE A 104 -0.10 2.63 16.23
C ILE A 104 1.24 1.86 16.33
N GLU A 105 1.23 0.65 16.87
CA GLU A 105 2.44 -0.19 17.00
C GLU A 105 2.91 -0.80 15.67
N ALA A 106 2.03 -0.83 14.66
CA ALA A 106 2.26 -1.44 13.35
C ALA A 106 3.13 -0.60 12.41
#